data_AF-A0A1H0AFJ0-F1
#
_entry.id   AF-A0A1H0AFJ0-F1
#
_cell.length_a   1.000
_cell.length_b   1.000
_cell.length_c   1.000
_cell.angle_alpha   90.00
_cell.angle_beta   90.00
_cell.angle_gamma   90.00
#
_symmetry.space_group_name_H-M   'P 1'
#
loop_
_entity.id
_entity.type
_entity.pdbx_description
1 polymer ?
#
loop_
_entity_poly.entity_id
_entity_poly.type
_entity_poly.pdbx_seq_one_letter_code
_entity_poly.pdbx_strand_id
1 'polypeptide(L)'
;MSSMVASDRVRSGGSVVASVVRAIGTVIALILLAHVIFVLVSVNEANALVQFVASAASALALWFVNLFDTGNATMDLLLNYGLAIVFWLVVTGIVARLLRRTA
;
A
#
# COMPACT_ATOMS: atom_id res chain seq x y z
N MET A 1 -28.59 -3.47 -43.67
CA MET A 1 -27.38 -2.61 -43.51
C MET A 1 -27.26 -2.30 -42.03
N SER A 2 -26.34 -2.98 -41.36
CA SER A 2 -26.10 -2.91 -39.92
C SER A 2 -25.35 -1.63 -39.54
N SER A 3 -26.07 -0.56 -39.28
CA SER A 3 -25.64 0.41 -38.26
C SER A 3 -26.39 -0.01 -37.00
N MET A 4 -25.78 -0.18 -35.84
CA MET A 4 -25.08 0.88 -35.16
C MET A 4 -24.38 0.21 -33.98
N VAL A 5 -23.08 0.00 -34.11
CA VAL A 5 -22.21 -0.25 -32.96
C VAL A 5 -22.17 1.06 -32.17
N ALA A 6 -23.15 1.24 -31.28
CA ALA A 6 -23.07 2.26 -30.24
C ALA A 6 -22.08 1.74 -29.20
N SER A 7 -20.80 1.97 -29.47
CA SER A 7 -19.76 1.91 -28.44
C SER A 7 -20.02 3.03 -27.43
N ASP A 8 -20.86 2.77 -26.43
CA ASP A 8 -20.92 3.59 -25.22
C ASP A 8 -19.69 3.30 -24.35
N ARG A 9 -18.51 3.66 -24.85
CA ARG A 9 -17.28 3.77 -24.05
C ARG A 9 -17.26 5.13 -23.35
N VAL A 10 -18.27 5.42 -22.55
CA VAL A 10 -18.32 6.66 -21.77
C VAL A 10 -18.80 6.36 -20.34
N ARG A 11 -17.96 5.69 -19.54
CA ARG A 11 -18.16 5.57 -18.08
C ARG A 11 -16.88 5.63 -17.22
N SER A 12 -15.71 5.99 -17.74
CA SER A 12 -14.45 5.67 -17.03
C SER A 12 -13.64 6.81 -16.40
N GLY A 13 -14.06 8.09 -16.47
CA GLY A 13 -13.28 9.20 -15.89
C GLY A 13 -13.04 9.07 -14.37
N GLY A 14 -14.12 8.90 -13.59
CA GLY A 14 -14.04 8.63 -12.14
C GLY A 14 -13.43 7.27 -11.79
N SER A 15 -13.45 6.33 -12.74
CA SER A 15 -12.88 5.00 -12.54
C SER A 15 -11.35 4.98 -12.59
N VAL A 16 -10.73 5.87 -13.39
CA VAL A 16 -9.26 5.92 -13.53
C VAL A 16 -8.64 6.49 -12.26
N VAL A 17 -9.12 7.63 -11.75
CA VAL A 17 -8.58 8.26 -10.53
C VAL A 17 -8.70 7.32 -9.33
N ALA A 18 -9.87 6.68 -9.16
CA ALA A 18 -10.06 5.70 -8.10
C ALA A 18 -9.15 4.49 -8.24
N SER A 19 -8.83 4.07 -9.47
CA SER A 19 -7.90 2.97 -9.71
C SER A 19 -6.46 3.35 -9.40
N VAL A 20 -6.06 4.59 -9.73
CA VAL A 20 -4.72 5.13 -9.40
C VAL A 20 -4.53 5.22 -7.88
N VAL A 21 -5.50 5.76 -7.15
CA VAL A 21 -5.41 5.84 -5.67
C VAL A 21 -5.24 4.46 -5.05
N ARG A 22 -6.02 3.48 -5.53
CA ARG A 22 -5.92 2.09 -5.05
C ARG A 22 -4.58 1.46 -5.42
N ALA A 23 -4.03 1.76 -6.60
CA ALA A 23 -2.72 1.29 -7.02
C ALA A 23 -1.62 1.85 -6.11
N ILE A 24 -1.65 3.15 -5.82
CA ILE A 24 -0.68 3.79 -4.91
C ILE A 24 -0.72 3.14 -3.52
N GLY A 25 -1.91 2.96 -2.95
CA GLY A 25 -2.07 2.29 -1.66
C GLY A 25 -1.53 0.86 -1.64
N THR A 26 -1.79 0.12 -2.72
CA THR A 26 -1.26 -1.24 -2.88
C THR A 26 0.26 -1.23 -2.94
N VAL A 27 0.87 -0.31 -3.70
CA VAL A 27 2.33 -0.19 -3.79
C VAL A 27 2.95 0.15 -2.44
N ILE A 28 2.37 1.09 -1.69
CA ILE A 28 2.82 1.43 -0.33
C ILE A 28 2.76 0.20 0.59
N ALA A 29 1.64 -0.52 0.58
CA ALA A 29 1.46 -1.73 1.36
C ALA A 29 2.49 -2.82 0.99
N LEU A 30 2.82 -2.96 -0.29
CA LEU A 30 3.84 -3.90 -0.77
C LEU A 30 5.25 -3.51 -0.30
N ILE A 31 5.60 -2.22 -0.27
CA ILE A 31 6.90 -1.75 0.23
C ILE A 31 7.03 -2.09 1.73
N LEU A 32 5.99 -1.80 2.52
CA LEU A 32 5.97 -2.13 3.94
C LEU A 32 6.05 -3.64 4.18
N LEU A 33 5.32 -4.44 3.40
CA LEU A 33 5.37 -5.90 3.46
C LEU A 33 6.75 -6.45 3.09
N ALA A 34 7.38 -5.90 2.05
CA ALA A 34 8.72 -6.30 1.64
C ALA A 34 9.74 -6.01 2.74
N HIS A 35 9.65 -4.86 3.40
CA HIS A 35 10.50 -4.55 4.55
C HIS A 35 10.36 -5.58 5.67
N VAL A 36 9.13 -5.92 6.05
CA VAL A 36 8.86 -6.95 7.06
C VAL A 36 9.50 -8.29 6.66
N ILE A 37 9.31 -8.73 5.41
CA ILE A 37 9.89 -9.98 4.91
C ILE A 37 11.42 -9.94 4.94
N PHE A 38 12.04 -8.82 4.53
CA PHE A 38 13.50 -8.69 4.53
C PHE A 38 14.11 -8.83 5.92
N VAL A 39 13.45 -8.23 6.93
CA VAL A 39 13.89 -8.37 8.32
C VAL A 39 13.68 -9.80 8.82
N LEU A 40 12.52 -10.42 8.55
CA LEU A 40 12.23 -11.80 8.97
C LEU A 40 13.17 -12.84 8.35
N VAL A 41 13.52 -12.67 7.07
CA VAL A 41 14.43 -13.56 6.33
C VAL A 41 15.90 -13.22 6.60
N SER A 42 16.17 -12.15 7.38
CA SER A 42 17.53 -11.67 7.67
C SER A 42 18.34 -11.41 6.39
N VAL A 43 17.71 -10.75 5.41
CA VAL A 43 18.36 -10.39 4.15
C VAL A 43 19.50 -9.43 4.42
N ASN A 44 20.63 -9.60 3.72
CA ASN A 44 21.82 -8.77 3.91
C ASN A 44 21.50 -7.26 3.77
N GLU A 45 21.61 -6.54 4.89
CA GLU A 45 21.32 -5.10 5.02
C GLU A 45 22.31 -4.22 4.27
N ALA A 46 23.46 -4.75 3.84
CA ALA A 46 24.40 -4.03 2.99
C ALA A 46 23.90 -3.85 1.55
N ASN A 47 22.80 -4.51 1.15
CA ASN A 47 22.21 -4.34 -0.17
C ASN A 47 21.48 -2.99 -0.28
N ALA A 48 21.82 -2.22 -1.32
CA ALA A 48 21.18 -0.95 -1.61
C ALA A 48 19.65 -1.05 -1.73
N LEU A 49 19.12 -2.15 -2.29
CA LEU A 49 17.69 -2.39 -2.39
C LEU A 49 17.03 -2.53 -1.01
N VAL A 50 17.66 -3.26 -0.09
CA VAL A 50 17.12 -3.46 1.26
C VAL A 50 17.09 -2.15 2.03
N GLN A 51 18.17 -1.36 1.95
CA GLN A 51 18.25 -0.04 2.58
C GLN A 51 17.21 0.93 2.01
N PHE A 52 17.03 0.93 0.69
CA PHE A 52 16.00 1.73 0.03
C PHE A 52 14.60 1.36 0.54
N VAL A 53 14.28 0.06 0.57
CA VAL A 53 12.97 -0.42 1.05
C VAL A 53 12.80 -0.10 2.54
N ALA A 54 13.82 -0.26 3.37
CA ALA A 54 13.77 0.07 4.79
C ALA A 54 13.53 1.57 5.02
N SER A 55 14.23 2.44 4.28
CA SER A 55 14.02 3.89 4.35
C SER A 55 12.64 4.31 3.85
N ALA A 56 12.14 3.68 2.79
CA ALA A 56 10.79 3.95 2.30
C ALA A 56 9.74 3.45 3.32
N ALA A 57 9.92 2.26 3.87
CA ALA A 57 9.03 1.69 4.86
C ALA A 57 8.97 2.51 6.14
N SER A 58 10.10 3.00 6.66
CA SER A 58 10.10 3.86 7.85
C SER A 58 9.36 5.18 7.61
N ALA A 59 9.51 5.79 6.43
CA ALA A 59 8.76 6.99 6.05
C ALA A 59 7.25 6.71 5.88
N LEU A 60 6.88 5.55 5.32
CA LEU A 60 5.49 5.16 5.03
C LEU A 60 4.75 4.59 6.24
N ALA A 61 5.48 4.07 7.23
CA ALA A 61 4.94 3.64 8.51
C ALA A 61 4.56 4.84 9.40
N LEU A 62 5.01 6.06 9.06
CA LEU A 62 4.60 7.30 9.72
C LEU A 62 4.76 7.22 11.25
N TRP A 63 3.66 7.37 12.00
CA TRP A 63 3.64 7.29 13.47
C TRP A 63 3.45 5.88 14.01
N PHE A 64 3.27 4.87 13.16
CA PHE A 64 3.14 3.47 13.59
C PHE A 64 4.46 2.86 14.04
N VAL A 65 5.60 3.48 13.71
CA VAL A 65 6.91 3.02 14.16
C VAL A 65 7.02 3.20 15.68
N ASN A 66 7.36 2.13 16.41
CA ASN A 66 7.51 2.11 17.88
C ASN A 66 6.21 2.36 18.68
N LEU A 67 5.04 2.08 18.10
CA LEU A 67 3.75 2.21 18.80
C LEU A 67 3.55 1.05 19.80
N PHE A 68 4.08 -0.12 19.45
CA PHE A 68 4.13 -1.29 20.31
C PHE A 68 5.58 -1.61 20.70
N ASP A 69 5.79 -1.84 22.00
CA ASP A 69 7.04 -2.34 22.60
C ASP A 69 6.67 -3.49 23.55
N THR A 70 6.73 -4.71 23.02
CA THR A 70 6.37 -5.96 23.68
C THR A 70 7.59 -6.68 24.25
N GLY A 71 8.80 -6.10 24.11
CA GLY A 71 10.07 -6.71 24.50
C GLY A 71 10.58 -7.78 23.52
N ASN A 72 9.90 -7.99 22.40
CA ASN A 72 10.34 -8.87 21.33
C ASN A 72 10.38 -8.10 20.01
N ALA A 73 11.59 -7.83 19.53
CA ALA A 73 11.84 -7.03 18.32
C ALA A 73 11.07 -7.54 17.09
N THR A 74 10.92 -8.86 16.93
CA THR A 74 10.14 -9.44 15.81
C THR A 74 8.66 -9.13 15.95
N MET A 75 8.13 -9.22 17.16
CA MET A 75 6.72 -8.97 17.41
C MET A 75 6.38 -7.49 17.29
N ASP A 76 7.27 -6.62 17.77
CA ASP A 76 7.15 -5.17 17.61
C ASP A 76 7.19 -4.77 16.14
N LEU A 77 8.10 -5.36 15.35
CA LEU A 77 8.16 -5.15 13.91
C LEU A 77 6.84 -5.56 13.23
N LEU A 78 6.33 -6.76 13.54
CA LEU A 78 5.09 -7.28 12.95
C LEU A 78 3.88 -6.42 13.32
N LEU A 79 3.77 -5.96 14.58
CA LEU A 79 2.66 -5.14 15.02
C LEU A 79 2.70 -3.74 14.39
N ASN A 80 3.86 -3.08 14.46
CA ASN A 80 4.02 -1.72 13.97
C ASN A 80 3.89 -1.64 12.43
N TYR A 81 4.67 -2.44 11.70
CA TYR A 81 4.64 -2.42 10.24
C TYR A 81 3.45 -3.20 9.66
N GLY A 82 3.02 -4.29 10.31
CA GLY A 82 1.83 -5.04 9.89
C GLY A 82 0.55 -4.21 9.99
N LEU A 83 0.39 -3.44 11.06
CA LEU A 83 -0.73 -2.51 11.19
C LEU A 83 -0.69 -1.42 10.11
N ALA A 84 0.49 -0.88 9.81
CA ALA A 84 0.66 0.10 8.74
C ALA A 84 0.24 -0.45 7.36
N ILE A 85 0.59 -1.71 7.04
CA ILE A 85 0.16 -2.39 5.81
C ILE A 85 -1.37 -2.42 5.71
N VAL A 86 -2.04 -2.89 6.77
CA VAL A 86 -3.50 -2.99 6.81
C VAL A 86 -4.13 -1.59 6.71
N PHE A 87 -3.60 -0.61 7.43
CA PHE A 87 -4.07 0.76 7.41
C PHE A 87 -4.06 1.34 5.99
N TRP A 88 -2.95 1.23 5.26
CA TRP A 88 -2.84 1.76 3.90
C TRP A 88 -3.81 1.08 2.93
N LEU A 89 -4.00 -0.24 3.02
CA LEU A 89 -4.98 -0.96 2.20
C LEU A 89 -6.42 -0.50 2.48
N VAL A 90 -6.76 -0.29 3.76
CA VAL A 90 -8.09 0.17 4.16
C VAL A 90 -8.32 1.62 3.72
N VAL A 91 -7.40 2.53 4.03
CA VAL A 91 -7.53 3.96 3.69
C VAL A 91 -7.67 4.15 2.19
N THR A 92 -6.78 3.56 1.39
CA THR A 92 -6.84 3.72 -0.07
C THR A 92 -8.05 3.02 -0.69
N GLY A 93 -8.49 1.89 -0.12
CA GLY A 93 -9.74 1.23 -0.51
C GLY A 93 -10.97 2.10 -0.25
N ILE A 94 -11.06 2.74 0.92
CA ILE A 94 -12.14 3.66 1.28
C ILE A 94 -12.11 4.87 0.36
N VAL A 95 -10.96 5.53 0.19
CA VAL A 95 -10.82 6.71 -0.68
C VAL A 95 -11.19 6.37 -2.12
N ALA A 96 -10.69 5.26 -2.67
CA ALA A 96 -11.06 4.81 -4.01
C ALA A 96 -12.57 4.53 -4.14
N ARG A 97 -13.20 3.97 -3.11
CA ARG A 97 -14.64 3.72 -3.09
C ARG A 97 -15.45 5.01 -3.01
N LEU A 98 -15.02 5.99 -2.23
CA LEU A 98 -15.65 7.31 -2.16
C LEU A 98 -15.56 8.04 -3.50
N LEU A 99 -14.39 8.04 -4.13
CA LEU A 99 -14.18 8.66 -5.45
C LEU A 99 -15.05 8.05 -6.55
N ARG A 100 -15.32 6.73 -6.49
CA ARG A 100 -16.26 6.06 -7.40
C ARG A 100 -17.72 6.40 -7.12
N ARG A 101 -18.03 6.88 -5.92
CA ARG A 101 -19.40 7.18 -5.50
C ARG A 101 -19.82 8.60 -5.86
N THR A 102 -18.86 9.49 -6.03
CA THR A 102 -19.06 10.92 -6.37
C THR A 102 -18.88 11.23 -7.85
N ALA A 103 -18.51 10.25 -8.68
CA ALA A 103 -18.31 10.38 -10.13
C ALA A 103 -19.32 9.53 -10.90
#